data_AF-A0A3T1B460-F1
#
_entry.id   AF-A0A3T1B460-F1
#
_cell.length_a   1.000
_cell.length_b   1.000
_cell.length_c   1.000
_cell.angle_alpha   90.00
_cell.angle_beta   90.00
_cell.angle_gamma   90.00
#
_symmetry.space_group_name_H-M   'P 1'
#
loop_
_entity.id
_entity.type
_entity.pdbx_description
1 polymer ?
#
loop_
_entity_poly.entity_id
_entity_poly.type
_entity_poly.pdbx_seq_one_letter_code
_entity_poly.pdbx_strand_id
1 'polypeptide(L)'
;MSEPPDESGLFRIVETAGLVVAPFATLTGLLYYFGWVRTNAIFSEFGIDANLLGYSAQDYLLRSAGVAFRPCAALLIGATAVLLTHRLVARAVAIDARLRPVVLAEVGAFAVLLLVPGISVLFGEAHYLTPIAAATALIAGALLLEIAVTQWAASTRPELMMRRGLVAGVVVVGLFWAFSTYAQQTGDRVARDLSRNLGVMANAVVFSAEDLSVGGPGVVRTDLGEQSAYRYRYAGLRLLVYRNDRWFLLPSGWTGDPAARAIVLPDRETLRVELRP
;
A
#
# COMPACT_ATOMS: atom_id res chain seq x y z
N MET A 1 57.98 -3.71 -5.26
CA MET A 1 57.34 -4.60 -4.27
C MET A 1 56.05 -3.90 -3.88
N SER A 2 54.96 -4.25 -4.56
CA SER A 2 53.62 -3.67 -4.31
C SER A 2 53.02 -4.36 -3.09
N GLU A 3 52.75 -3.61 -2.03
CA GLU A 3 51.95 -4.09 -0.89
C GLU A 3 50.61 -4.66 -1.41
N PRO A 4 50.17 -5.84 -0.95
CA PRO A 4 48.85 -6.33 -1.26
C PRO A 4 47.80 -5.42 -0.60
N PRO A 5 46.66 -5.15 -1.27
CA PRO A 5 45.60 -4.31 -0.71
C PRO A 5 45.08 -4.91 0.60
N ASP A 6 44.89 -4.06 1.60
CA ASP A 6 44.38 -4.42 2.93
C ASP A 6 42.95 -4.99 2.82
N GLU A 7 42.84 -6.32 2.72
CA GLU A 7 41.58 -7.06 2.61
C GLU A 7 40.64 -6.79 3.79
N SER A 8 41.19 -6.40 4.95
CA SER A 8 40.41 -6.09 6.16
C SER A 8 39.65 -4.77 6.04
N GLY A 9 40.21 -3.78 5.35
CA GLY A 9 39.57 -2.51 5.04
C GLY A 9 38.43 -2.66 4.05
N LEU A 10 38.62 -3.49 3.01
CA LEU A 10 37.61 -3.76 1.99
C LEU A 10 36.41 -4.52 2.58
N PHE A 11 36.67 -5.51 3.44
CA PHE A 11 35.61 -6.25 4.15
C PHE A 11 34.79 -5.33 5.07
N ARG A 12 35.44 -4.42 5.80
CA ARG A 12 34.76 -3.41 6.64
C ARG A 12 33.95 -2.42 5.83
N ILE A 13 34.43 -1.99 4.67
CA ILE A 13 33.70 -1.07 3.78
C ILE A 13 32.47 -1.78 3.22
N VAL A 14 32.59 -3.04 2.81
CA VAL A 14 31.46 -3.85 2.33
C VAL A 14 30.44 -4.12 3.45
N GLU A 15 30.90 -4.42 4.67
CA GLU A 15 30.04 -4.62 5.85
C GLU A 15 29.29 -3.33 6.24
N THR A 16 30.01 -2.20 6.27
CA THR A 16 29.43 -0.87 6.58
C THR A 16 28.50 -0.39 5.48
N ALA A 17 28.85 -0.62 4.21
CA ALA A 17 27.97 -0.36 3.09
C ALA A 17 26.70 -1.23 3.17
N GLY A 18 26.83 -2.51 3.52
CA GLY A 18 25.70 -3.41 3.74
C GLY A 18 24.73 -2.93 4.81
N LEU A 19 25.25 -2.37 5.91
CA LEU A 19 24.46 -1.82 7.02
C LEU A 19 23.58 -0.61 6.63
N VAL A 20 23.96 0.14 5.58
CA VAL A 20 23.20 1.30 5.09
C VAL A 20 22.37 0.95 3.85
N VAL A 21 22.95 0.18 2.93
CA VAL A 21 22.33 -0.18 1.65
C VAL A 21 21.15 -1.12 1.87
N ALA A 22 21.26 -2.12 2.75
CA ALA A 22 20.17 -3.09 2.93
C ALA A 22 18.88 -2.42 3.45
N PRO A 23 18.89 -1.60 4.52
CA PRO A 23 17.68 -0.89 4.96
C PRO A 23 17.10 0.05 3.88
N PHE A 24 17.96 0.77 3.15
CA PHE A 24 17.51 1.66 2.08
C PHE A 24 16.90 0.89 0.90
N ALA A 25 17.51 -0.21 0.48
CA ALA A 25 16.99 -1.06 -0.58
C ALA A 25 15.66 -1.70 -0.17
N THR A 26 15.55 -2.20 1.06
CA THR A 26 14.31 -2.73 1.62
C THR A 26 13.22 -1.66 1.66
N LEU A 27 13.53 -0.46 2.17
CA LEU A 27 12.59 0.65 2.19
C LEU A 27 12.13 1.03 0.78
N THR A 28 13.06 1.11 -0.16
CA THR A 28 12.78 1.42 -1.57
C THR A 28 11.87 0.36 -2.19
N GLY A 29 12.15 -0.92 -1.97
CA GLY A 29 11.32 -2.04 -2.44
C GLY A 29 9.91 -2.00 -1.85
N LEU A 30 9.78 -1.70 -0.55
CA LEU A 30 8.49 -1.55 0.12
C LEU A 30 7.69 -0.38 -0.45
N LEU A 31 8.32 0.79 -0.61
CA LEU A 31 7.67 1.96 -1.18
C LEU A 31 7.21 1.72 -2.62
N TYR A 32 8.04 1.07 -3.44
CA TYR A 32 7.67 0.63 -4.78
C TYR A 32 6.43 -0.28 -4.73
N TYR A 33 6.46 -1.32 -3.90
CA TYR A 33 5.36 -2.27 -3.77
C TYR A 33 4.06 -1.60 -3.30
N PHE A 34 4.10 -0.73 -2.29
CA PHE A 34 2.92 -0.01 -1.82
C PHE A 34 2.38 0.98 -2.86
N GLY A 35 3.27 1.63 -3.64
CA GLY A 35 2.89 2.44 -4.78
C GLY A 35 2.15 1.63 -5.85
N TRP A 36 2.63 0.42 -6.14
CA TRP A 36 1.99 -0.52 -7.06
C TRP A 36 0.62 -0.99 -6.53
N VAL A 37 0.53 -1.47 -5.28
CA VAL A 37 -0.74 -1.92 -4.66
C VAL A 37 -1.80 -0.83 -4.71
N ARG A 38 -1.44 0.40 -4.33
CA ARG A 38 -2.36 1.55 -4.41
C ARG A 38 -2.82 1.81 -5.83
N THR A 39 -1.90 1.78 -6.79
CA THR A 39 -2.22 2.05 -8.20
C THR A 39 -3.15 0.97 -8.74
N ASN A 40 -2.83 -0.30 -8.48
CA ASN A 40 -3.67 -1.42 -8.86
C ASN A 40 -5.08 -1.29 -8.30
N ALA A 41 -5.21 -0.96 -7.01
CA ALA A 41 -6.50 -0.72 -6.36
C ALA A 41 -7.31 0.44 -6.98
N ILE A 42 -6.64 1.50 -7.48
CA ILE A 42 -7.32 2.61 -8.16
C ILE A 42 -7.92 2.13 -9.49
N PHE A 43 -7.13 1.43 -10.30
CA PHE A 43 -7.49 1.10 -11.67
C PHE A 43 -8.36 -0.17 -11.78
N SER A 44 -8.28 -1.07 -10.80
CA SER A 44 -9.13 -2.27 -10.74
C SER A 44 -10.62 -1.94 -10.64
N GLU A 45 -10.99 -0.83 -9.99
CA GLU A 45 -12.38 -0.33 -9.96
C GLU A 45 -12.94 -0.08 -11.37
N PHE A 46 -12.07 0.30 -12.31
CA PHE A 46 -12.42 0.58 -13.71
C PHE A 46 -12.15 -0.62 -14.63
N GLY A 47 -11.78 -1.78 -14.08
CA GLY A 47 -11.42 -2.97 -14.84
C GLY A 47 -10.10 -2.87 -15.61
N ILE A 48 -9.23 -1.93 -15.23
CA ILE A 48 -7.93 -1.71 -15.89
C ILE A 48 -6.82 -2.33 -15.02
N ASP A 49 -6.04 -3.25 -15.60
CA ASP A 49 -4.81 -3.75 -14.98
C ASP A 49 -3.74 -2.65 -15.00
N ALA A 50 -3.15 -2.34 -13.84
CA ALA A 50 -2.11 -1.34 -13.69
C ALA A 50 -0.85 -1.62 -14.56
N ASN A 51 -0.60 -2.88 -14.92
CA ASN A 51 0.51 -3.26 -15.80
C ASN A 51 0.36 -2.68 -17.22
N LEU A 52 -0.86 -2.42 -17.68
CA LEU A 52 -1.12 -1.81 -18.99
C LEU A 52 -0.70 -0.34 -19.06
N LEU A 53 -0.60 0.32 -17.90
CA LEU A 53 -0.32 1.75 -17.79
C LEU A 53 1.18 2.08 -17.94
N GLY A 54 2.07 1.08 -17.90
CA GLY A 54 3.50 1.30 -18.08
C GLY A 54 4.09 2.28 -17.05
N TYR A 55 3.71 2.16 -15.78
CA TYR A 55 4.34 2.93 -14.71
C TYR A 55 5.76 2.42 -14.43
N SER A 56 6.72 3.34 -14.39
CA SER A 56 8.10 3.04 -14.01
C SER A 56 8.25 2.79 -12.51
N ALA A 57 9.40 2.30 -12.06
CA ALA A 57 9.69 2.20 -10.63
C ALA A 57 9.68 3.57 -9.93
N GLN A 58 10.19 4.60 -10.61
CA GLN A 58 10.18 5.99 -10.11
C GLN A 58 8.75 6.52 -9.94
N ASP A 59 7.86 6.22 -10.88
CA ASP A 59 6.44 6.57 -10.81
C ASP A 59 5.74 6.01 -9.56
N TYR A 60 6.03 4.75 -9.21
CA TYR A 60 5.45 4.13 -8.02
C TYR A 60 6.02 4.72 -6.73
N LEU A 61 7.34 4.96 -6.68
CA LEU A 61 7.99 5.58 -5.52
C LEU A 61 7.42 6.97 -5.24
N LEU A 62 7.29 7.83 -6.25
CA LEU A 62 6.71 9.18 -6.06
C LEU A 62 5.26 9.14 -5.56
N ARG A 63 4.46 8.19 -6.07
CA ARG A 63 3.07 8.01 -5.62
C ARG A 63 2.95 7.44 -4.21
N SER A 64 3.99 6.75 -3.71
CA SER A 64 4.03 6.17 -2.36
C SER A 64 4.34 7.20 -1.27
N ALA A 65 5.12 8.25 -1.58
CA ALA A 65 5.66 9.20 -0.61
C ALA A 65 4.57 9.91 0.21
N GLY A 66 3.52 10.41 -0.44
CA GLY A 66 2.39 11.06 0.23
C GLY A 66 1.52 10.10 1.07
N VAL A 67 1.55 8.80 0.74
CA VAL A 67 0.74 7.77 1.39
C VAL A 67 1.45 7.20 2.61
N ALA A 68 2.78 7.10 2.56
CA ALA A 68 3.62 6.53 3.63
C ALA A 68 3.67 7.38 4.91
N PHE A 69 3.39 8.69 4.82
CA PHE A 69 3.48 9.60 5.98
C PHE A 69 2.65 9.13 7.18
N ARG A 70 1.35 8.83 6.98
CA ARG A 70 0.46 8.44 8.08
C ARG A 70 0.86 7.10 8.72
N PRO A 71 1.14 6.02 7.95
CA PRO A 71 1.71 4.79 8.50
C PRO A 71 3.02 5.00 9.27
N CYS A 72 3.95 5.81 8.74
CA CYS A 72 5.20 6.12 9.44
C CYS A 72 4.97 6.89 10.75
N ALA A 73 4.03 7.85 10.77
CA ALA A 73 3.67 8.54 12.00
C ALA A 73 3.03 7.58 13.03
N ALA A 74 2.12 6.71 12.59
CA ALA A 74 1.51 5.69 13.45
C ALA A 74 2.55 4.71 14.01
N LEU A 75 3.56 4.35 13.21
CA LEU A 75 4.70 3.54 13.66
C LEU A 75 5.48 4.21 14.78
N LEU A 76 5.84 5.49 14.64
CA LEU A 76 6.60 6.23 15.65
C LEU A 76 5.80 6.39 16.95
N ILE A 77 4.51 6.68 16.84
CA ILE A 77 3.60 6.75 17.99
C ILE A 77 3.48 5.38 18.67
N GLY A 78 3.30 4.31 17.88
CA GLY A 78 3.23 2.93 18.39
C GLY A 78 4.51 2.51 19.10
N ALA A 79 5.68 2.80 18.51
CA ALA A 79 6.98 2.53 19.14
C ALA A 79 7.13 3.28 20.47
N THR A 80 6.69 4.54 20.53
CA THR A 80 6.67 5.33 21.78
C THR A 80 5.75 4.70 22.81
N ALA A 81 4.54 4.27 22.42
CA ALA A 81 3.61 3.59 23.30
C ALA A 81 4.18 2.28 23.86
N VAL A 82 4.85 1.47 23.03
CA VAL A 82 5.52 0.22 23.44
C VAL A 82 6.60 0.49 24.48
N LEU A 83 7.43 1.53 24.28
CA LEU A 83 8.45 1.93 25.24
C LEU A 83 7.85 2.38 26.58
N LEU A 84 6.76 3.14 26.55
CA LEU A 84 6.04 3.56 27.74
C LEU A 84 5.43 2.36 28.47
N THR A 85 4.74 1.48 27.76
CA THR A 85 4.16 0.25 28.32
C THR A 85 5.23 -0.62 28.97
N HIS A 86 6.37 -0.83 28.30
CA HIS A 86 7.48 -1.58 28.88
C HIS A 86 7.97 -0.97 30.20
N ARG A 87 8.14 0.36 30.25
CA ARG A 87 8.55 1.08 31.47
C ARG A 87 7.49 0.99 32.58
N LEU A 88 6.21 1.10 32.22
CA LEU A 88 5.10 1.03 33.19
C LEU A 88 4.98 -0.36 33.80
N VAL A 89 5.04 -1.42 32.98
CA VAL A 89 5.00 -2.81 33.45
C VAL A 89 6.23 -3.12 34.32
N ALA A 90 7.43 -2.70 33.89
CA ALA A 90 8.65 -2.87 34.68
C ALA A 90 8.55 -2.18 36.05
N ARG A 91 8.01 -0.95 36.09
CA ARG A 91 7.76 -0.22 37.35
C ARG A 91 6.73 -0.92 38.22
N ALA A 92 5.60 -1.34 37.67
CA ALA A 92 4.53 -2.01 38.42
C ALA A 92 5.03 -3.30 39.09
N VAL A 93 5.81 -4.10 38.35
CA VAL A 93 6.42 -5.34 38.87
C VAL A 93 7.48 -5.06 39.94
N ALA A 94 8.18 -3.92 39.88
CA ALA A 94 9.19 -3.54 40.86
C ALA A 94 8.62 -2.97 42.17
N ILE A 95 7.40 -2.43 42.16
CA ILE A 95 6.76 -1.83 43.35
C ILE A 95 6.39 -2.91 44.38
N ASP A 96 5.77 -4.01 43.94
CA ASP A 96 5.38 -5.11 44.84
C ASP A 96 5.59 -6.47 44.16
N ALA A 97 6.53 -7.25 44.72
CA ALA A 97 6.85 -8.59 44.25
C ALA A 97 5.67 -9.57 44.34
N ARG A 98 4.68 -9.32 45.22
CA ARG A 98 3.46 -10.14 45.36
C ARG A 98 2.50 -9.94 44.19
N LEU A 99 2.47 -8.76 43.59
CA LEU A 99 1.59 -8.43 42.46
C LEU A 99 2.18 -8.84 41.11
N ARG A 100 3.49 -9.11 41.05
CA ARG A 100 4.19 -9.55 39.83
C ARG A 100 3.47 -10.65 39.03
N PRO A 101 3.09 -11.81 39.60
CA PRO A 101 2.43 -12.86 38.82
C PRO A 101 1.05 -12.42 38.29
N VAL A 102 0.31 -11.59 39.03
CA VAL A 102 -1.00 -11.07 38.61
C VAL A 102 -0.84 -10.11 37.43
N VAL A 103 0.04 -9.11 37.56
CA VAL A 103 0.31 -8.13 36.49
C VAL A 103 0.78 -8.83 35.22
N LEU A 104 1.69 -9.81 35.34
CA LEU A 104 2.20 -10.52 34.17
C LEU A 104 1.15 -11.46 33.55
N ALA A 105 0.28 -12.08 34.35
CA ALA A 105 -0.83 -12.88 33.86
C ALA A 105 -1.86 -12.02 33.10
N GLU A 106 -2.18 -10.82 33.61
CA GLU A 106 -3.07 -9.88 32.93
C GLU A 106 -2.49 -9.38 31.61
N VAL A 107 -1.22 -8.97 31.60
CA VAL A 107 -0.53 -8.55 30.36
C VAL A 107 -0.43 -9.70 29.37
N GLY A 108 -0.11 -10.91 29.84
CA GLY A 108 -0.04 -12.12 29.01
C GLY A 108 -1.40 -12.51 28.43
N ALA A 109 -2.47 -12.47 29.25
CA ALA A 109 -3.83 -12.75 28.80
C ALA A 109 -4.29 -11.72 27.76
N PHE A 110 -4.00 -10.43 27.98
CA PHE A 110 -4.30 -9.38 27.02
C PHE A 110 -3.49 -9.53 25.72
N ALA A 111 -2.22 -9.95 25.82
CA ALA A 111 -1.39 -10.26 24.66
C ALA A 111 -1.99 -11.41 23.81
N VAL A 112 -2.41 -12.50 24.45
CA VAL A 112 -3.06 -13.64 23.79
C VAL A 112 -4.40 -13.22 23.18
N LEU A 113 -5.20 -12.41 23.89
CA LEU A 113 -6.46 -11.87 23.40
C LEU A 113 -6.29 -11.04 22.11
N LEU A 114 -5.15 -10.38 21.93
CA LEU A 114 -4.83 -9.64 20.71
C LEU A 114 -4.22 -10.52 19.60
N LEU A 115 -3.38 -11.50 19.97
CA LEU A 115 -2.74 -12.41 19.01
C LEU A 115 -3.76 -13.30 18.30
N VAL A 116 -4.70 -13.91 19.04
CA VAL A 116 -5.63 -14.90 18.50
C VAL A 116 -6.47 -14.32 17.35
N PRO A 117 -7.18 -13.18 17.51
CA PRO A 117 -7.91 -12.57 16.40
C PRO A 117 -7.01 -12.15 15.24
N GLY A 118 -5.81 -11.63 15.52
CA GLY A 118 -4.84 -11.24 14.49
C GLY A 118 -4.42 -12.42 13.61
N ILE A 119 -4.15 -13.57 14.23
CA ILE A 119 -3.81 -14.83 13.55
C ILE A 119 -5.02 -15.36 12.78
N SER A 120 -6.20 -15.42 13.39
CA SER A 120 -7.41 -15.94 12.72
C SER A 120 -7.76 -15.17 11.45
N VAL A 121 -7.63 -13.84 11.47
CA VAL A 121 -7.88 -13.01 10.28
C VAL A 121 -6.76 -13.17 9.24
N LEU A 122 -5.50 -13.33 9.68
CA LEU A 122 -4.36 -13.55 8.77
C LEU A 122 -4.53 -14.83 7.93
N PHE A 123 -5.07 -15.89 8.53
CA PHE A 123 -5.33 -17.16 7.84
C PHE A 123 -6.71 -17.24 7.16
N GLY A 124 -7.50 -16.16 7.20
CA GLY A 124 -8.82 -16.12 6.56
C GLY A 124 -9.94 -16.86 7.29
N GLU A 125 -9.68 -17.32 8.52
CA GLU A 125 -10.64 -18.05 9.37
C GLU A 125 -11.67 -17.11 10.03
N ALA A 126 -11.39 -15.80 10.07
CA ALA A 126 -12.24 -14.82 10.73
C ALA A 126 -12.33 -13.50 9.95
N HIS A 127 -13.49 -12.84 10.04
CA HIS A 127 -13.77 -11.58 9.34
C HIS A 127 -14.35 -10.49 10.28
N TYR A 128 -14.25 -10.68 11.60
CA TYR A 128 -14.83 -9.79 12.61
C TYR A 128 -14.04 -8.49 12.82
N LEU A 129 -12.77 -8.46 12.43
CA LEU A 129 -11.90 -7.29 12.50
C LEU A 129 -11.56 -6.81 11.09
N THR A 130 -11.38 -5.50 10.94
CA THR A 130 -10.75 -4.98 9.72
C THR A 130 -9.30 -5.51 9.63
N PRO A 131 -8.75 -5.74 8.42
CA PRO A 131 -7.40 -6.31 8.32
C PRO A 131 -6.31 -5.45 8.98
N ILE A 132 -6.48 -4.11 9.01
CA ILE A 132 -5.58 -3.21 9.76
C ILE A 132 -5.70 -3.44 11.28
N ALA A 133 -6.92 -3.59 11.81
CA ALA A 133 -7.12 -3.89 13.23
C ALA A 133 -6.52 -5.25 13.61
N ALA A 134 -6.66 -6.26 12.73
CA ALA A 134 -6.05 -7.57 12.94
C ALA A 134 -4.51 -7.51 12.90
N ALA A 135 -3.93 -6.82 11.92
CA ALA A 135 -2.48 -6.65 11.82
C ALA A 135 -1.90 -5.90 13.03
N THR A 136 -2.58 -4.85 13.50
CA THR A 136 -2.17 -4.10 14.70
C THR A 136 -2.32 -4.91 15.97
N ALA A 137 -3.39 -5.72 16.10
CA ALA A 137 -3.56 -6.65 17.22
C ALA A 137 -2.46 -7.72 17.23
N LEU A 138 -2.09 -8.26 16.07
CA LEU A 138 -0.98 -9.22 15.94
C LEU A 138 0.36 -8.61 16.43
N ILE A 139 0.68 -7.40 15.97
CA ILE A 139 1.89 -6.68 16.39
C ILE A 139 1.86 -6.39 17.90
N ALA A 140 0.77 -5.80 18.38
CA ALA A 140 0.63 -5.40 19.78
C ALA A 140 0.68 -6.61 20.72
N GLY A 141 -0.01 -7.70 20.37
CA GLY A 141 0.01 -8.94 21.13
C GLY A 141 1.40 -9.57 21.20
N ALA A 142 2.15 -9.60 20.10
CA ALA A 142 3.52 -10.11 20.09
C ALA A 142 4.46 -9.27 20.97
N LEU A 143 4.36 -7.95 20.90
CA LEU A 143 5.17 -7.02 21.71
C LEU A 143 4.81 -7.07 23.20
N LEU A 144 3.52 -7.17 23.54
CA LEU A 144 3.08 -7.31 24.93
C LEU A 144 3.51 -8.65 25.53
N LEU A 145 3.45 -9.73 24.76
CA LEU A 145 3.94 -11.03 25.18
C LEU A 145 5.45 -10.98 25.46
N GLU A 146 6.23 -10.33 24.58
CA GLU A 146 7.66 -10.12 24.80
C GLU A 146 7.94 -9.33 26.09
N ILE A 147 7.17 -8.27 26.33
CA ILE A 147 7.28 -7.47 27.56
C ILE A 147 6.99 -8.34 28.79
N ALA A 148 5.92 -9.13 28.78
CA ALA A 148 5.56 -10.00 29.91
C ALA A 148 6.62 -11.06 30.18
N VAL A 149 7.08 -11.77 29.14
CA VAL A 149 8.07 -12.86 29.27
C VAL A 149 9.42 -12.32 29.75
N THR A 150 9.85 -11.16 29.26
CA THR A 150 11.10 -10.51 29.70
C THR A 150 11.10 -10.20 31.21
N GLN A 151 9.93 -9.90 31.78
CA GLN A 151 9.77 -9.60 33.20
C GLN A 151 9.47 -10.85 34.04
N TRP A 152 9.15 -12.00 33.43
CA TRP A 152 8.83 -13.24 34.12
C TRP A 152 10.08 -14.03 34.50
N ALA A 153 10.98 -14.27 33.54
CA ALA A 153 12.15 -15.10 33.73
C ALA A 153 13.41 -14.41 33.19
N ALA A 154 14.53 -14.65 33.87
CA ALA A 154 15.84 -14.33 33.32
C ALA A 154 16.12 -15.28 32.15
N SER A 155 16.20 -14.73 30.95
CA SER A 155 16.57 -15.50 29.76
C SER A 155 18.08 -15.48 29.56
N THR A 156 18.61 -16.59 29.05
CA THR A 156 19.99 -16.62 28.56
C THR A 156 20.14 -15.72 27.32
N ARG A 157 21.36 -15.26 27.02
CA ARG A 157 21.62 -14.46 25.79
C ARG A 157 21.09 -15.12 24.50
N PRO A 158 21.33 -16.43 24.21
CA PRO A 158 20.84 -17.03 22.97
C PRO A 158 19.30 -17.11 22.90
N GLU A 159 18.64 -17.44 24.03
CA GLU A 159 17.18 -17.47 24.12
C GLU A 159 16.57 -16.09 23.87
N LEU A 160 17.16 -15.04 24.45
CA LEU A 160 16.73 -13.66 24.25
C LEU A 160 16.84 -13.24 22.78
N MET A 161 17.95 -13.59 22.11
CA MET A 161 18.17 -13.28 20.69
C MET A 161 17.15 -14.00 19.80
N MET A 162 16.91 -15.30 20.05
CA MET A 162 15.91 -16.08 19.32
C MET A 162 14.51 -15.48 19.50
N ARG A 163 14.09 -15.22 20.74
CA ARG A 163 12.77 -14.69 21.07
C ARG A 163 12.53 -13.32 20.43
N ARG A 164 13.50 -12.41 20.55
CA ARG A 164 13.43 -11.09 19.91
C ARG A 164 13.45 -11.18 18.39
N GLY A 165 14.18 -12.14 17.82
CA GLY A 165 14.16 -12.42 16.39
C GLY A 165 12.77 -12.85 15.89
N LEU A 166 12.10 -13.76 16.62
CA LEU A 166 10.74 -14.20 16.31
C LEU A 166 9.74 -13.04 16.42
N VAL A 167 9.80 -12.26 17.50
CA VAL A 167 8.95 -11.09 17.69
C VAL A 167 9.20 -10.05 16.60
N ALA A 168 10.46 -9.78 16.24
CA ALA A 168 10.81 -8.90 15.14
C ALA A 168 10.25 -9.41 13.81
N GLY A 169 10.30 -10.72 13.55
CA GLY A 169 9.66 -11.35 12.39
C GLY A 169 8.15 -11.10 12.33
N VAL A 170 7.44 -11.33 13.45
CA VAL A 170 5.99 -11.07 13.56
C VAL A 170 5.67 -9.59 13.35
N VAL A 171 6.47 -8.69 13.92
CA VAL A 171 6.33 -7.24 13.72
C VAL A 171 6.51 -6.89 12.25
N VAL A 172 7.56 -7.39 11.58
CA VAL A 172 7.79 -7.13 10.16
C VAL A 172 6.63 -7.62 9.30
N VAL A 173 6.15 -8.85 9.52
CA VAL A 173 5.01 -9.41 8.79
C VAL A 173 3.74 -8.60 9.04
N GLY A 174 3.45 -8.26 10.30
CA GLY A 174 2.29 -7.45 10.66
C GLY A 174 2.35 -6.04 10.07
N LEU A 175 3.53 -5.42 10.05
CA LEU A 175 3.71 -4.10 9.45
C LEU A 175 3.55 -4.14 7.94
N PHE A 176 4.14 -5.15 7.29
CA PHE A 176 3.94 -5.36 5.86
C PHE A 176 2.44 -5.51 5.55
N TRP A 177 1.73 -6.36 6.30
CA TRP A 177 0.29 -6.55 6.12
C TRP A 177 -0.52 -5.27 6.35
N ALA A 178 -0.24 -4.53 7.43
CA ALA A 178 -0.91 -3.27 7.76
C ALA A 178 -0.68 -2.20 6.67
N PHE A 179 0.56 -2.04 6.20
CA PHE A 179 0.90 -1.07 5.16
C PHE A 179 0.29 -1.44 3.81
N SER A 180 0.35 -2.70 3.40
CA SER A 180 -0.28 -3.19 2.17
C SER A 180 -1.80 -2.94 2.18
N THR A 181 -2.45 -3.26 3.29
CA THR A 181 -3.88 -3.00 3.47
C THR A 181 -4.19 -1.50 3.40
N TYR A 182 -3.37 -0.67 4.06
CA TYR A 182 -3.55 0.77 4.05
C TYR A 182 -3.36 1.38 2.65
N ALA A 183 -2.39 0.88 1.88
CA ALA A 183 -2.16 1.27 0.50
C ALA A 183 -3.36 0.92 -0.39
N GLN A 184 -3.89 -0.29 -0.25
CA GLN A 184 -5.09 -0.75 -0.96
C GLN A 184 -6.30 0.11 -0.62
N GLN A 185 -6.62 0.28 0.67
CA GLN A 185 -7.76 1.11 1.10
C GLN A 185 -7.65 2.56 0.63
N THR A 186 -6.44 3.09 0.54
CA THR A 186 -6.22 4.45 0.02
C THR A 186 -6.45 4.49 -1.49
N GLY A 187 -6.06 3.46 -2.23
CA GLY A 187 -6.39 3.32 -3.65
C GLY A 187 -7.90 3.19 -3.87
N ASP A 188 -8.56 2.32 -3.12
CA ASP A 188 -10.02 2.13 -3.20
C ASP A 188 -10.79 3.41 -2.87
N ARG A 189 -10.31 4.21 -1.90
CA ARG A 189 -10.91 5.51 -1.58
C ARG A 189 -10.83 6.45 -2.77
N VAL A 190 -9.66 6.57 -3.38
CA VAL A 190 -9.46 7.41 -4.57
C VAL A 190 -10.31 6.90 -5.75
N ALA A 191 -10.36 5.59 -5.98
CA ALA A 191 -11.21 4.98 -7.01
C ALA A 191 -12.69 5.31 -6.81
N ARG A 192 -13.20 5.14 -5.59
CA ARG A 192 -14.60 5.45 -5.25
C ARG A 192 -14.92 6.93 -5.38
N ASP A 193 -13.99 7.81 -5.00
CA ASP A 193 -14.17 9.25 -5.15
C ASP A 193 -14.26 9.64 -6.64
N LEU A 194 -13.40 9.04 -7.48
CA LEU A 194 -13.40 9.22 -8.92
C LEU A 194 -14.64 8.63 -9.59
N SER A 195 -15.09 7.42 -9.20
CA SER A 195 -16.26 6.75 -9.79
C SER A 195 -17.58 7.42 -9.41
N ARG A 196 -17.65 8.09 -8.25
CA ARG A 196 -18.80 8.87 -7.80
C ARG A 196 -18.83 10.29 -8.34
N ASN A 197 -17.67 10.88 -8.63
CA ASN A 197 -17.57 12.24 -9.12
C ASN A 197 -16.66 12.34 -10.36
N LEU A 198 -17.18 11.87 -11.49
CA LEU A 198 -16.52 11.99 -12.79
C LEU A 198 -16.28 13.44 -13.22
N GLY A 199 -16.95 14.41 -12.58
CA GLY A 199 -16.80 15.83 -12.87
C GLY A 199 -15.40 16.38 -12.59
N VAL A 200 -14.61 15.72 -11.74
CA VAL A 200 -13.21 16.10 -11.48
C VAL A 200 -12.25 15.68 -12.60
N MET A 201 -12.69 14.77 -13.49
CA MET A 201 -11.92 14.34 -14.66
C MET A 201 -12.16 15.29 -15.83
N ALA A 202 -11.09 15.61 -16.56
CA ALA A 202 -11.20 16.42 -17.78
C ALA A 202 -12.19 15.76 -18.76
N ASN A 203 -13.06 16.57 -19.36
CA ASN A 203 -13.94 16.11 -20.43
C ASN A 203 -13.09 15.85 -21.68
N ALA A 204 -13.21 14.64 -22.22
CA ALA A 204 -12.49 14.24 -23.42
C ALA A 204 -13.47 14.16 -24.61
N VAL A 205 -13.09 14.79 -25.72
CA VAL A 205 -13.77 14.62 -27.00
C VAL A 205 -12.80 13.95 -27.96
N VAL A 206 -13.17 12.77 -28.46
CA VAL A 206 -12.34 12.00 -29.37
C VAL A 206 -12.84 12.21 -30.79
N PHE A 207 -11.95 12.68 -31.66
CA PHE A 207 -12.16 12.78 -33.10
C PHE A 207 -11.42 11.62 -33.77
N SER A 208 -12.07 10.95 -34.73
CA SER A 208 -11.54 9.80 -35.44
C SER A 208 -11.86 9.87 -36.93
N ALA A 209 -10.91 9.45 -37.77
CA ALA A 209 -11.16 9.26 -39.20
C ALA A 209 -12.08 8.06 -39.47
N GLU A 210 -11.98 7.01 -38.65
CA GLU A 210 -12.70 5.74 -38.78
C GLU A 210 -13.74 5.55 -37.68
N ASP A 211 -14.74 4.69 -37.92
CA ASP A 211 -15.73 4.36 -36.89
C ASP A 211 -15.12 3.43 -35.85
N LEU A 212 -14.86 3.97 -34.67
CA LEU A 212 -14.31 3.22 -33.54
C LEU A 212 -15.35 2.32 -32.86
N SER A 213 -16.63 2.44 -33.22
CA SER A 213 -17.75 1.75 -32.54
C SER A 213 -17.74 1.95 -31.01
N VAL A 214 -17.20 3.09 -30.55
CA VAL A 214 -17.15 3.44 -29.13
C VAL A 214 -18.56 3.84 -28.69
N GLY A 215 -19.12 3.04 -27.78
CA GLY A 215 -20.41 3.28 -27.15
C GLY A 215 -20.30 3.24 -25.63
N GLY A 216 -21.38 3.66 -24.97
CA GLY A 216 -21.47 3.67 -23.52
C GLY A 216 -22.47 4.71 -23.03
N PRO A 217 -22.83 4.67 -21.74
CA PRO A 217 -23.79 5.60 -21.17
C PRO A 217 -23.29 7.05 -21.26
N GLY A 218 -24.09 7.92 -21.86
CA GLY A 218 -23.74 9.33 -22.07
C GLY A 218 -22.73 9.59 -23.19
N VAL A 219 -22.25 8.57 -23.91
CA VAL A 219 -21.38 8.75 -25.08
C VAL A 219 -22.24 9.08 -26.29
N VAL A 220 -21.94 10.21 -26.93
CA VAL A 220 -22.65 10.66 -28.13
C VAL A 220 -21.70 10.60 -29.32
N ARG A 221 -22.02 9.75 -30.29
CA ARG A 221 -21.36 9.70 -31.60
C ARG A 221 -22.03 10.69 -32.55
N THR A 222 -21.23 11.51 -33.22
CA THR A 222 -21.66 12.40 -34.31
C THR A 222 -20.84 12.11 -35.55
N ASP A 223 -21.50 11.88 -36.69
CA ASP A 223 -20.84 11.87 -38.01
C ASP A 223 -20.76 13.33 -38.51
N LEU A 224 -19.54 13.80 -38.77
CA LEU A 224 -19.22 15.15 -39.26
C LEU A 224 -19.19 15.21 -40.80
N GLY A 225 -19.42 14.09 -41.49
CA GLY A 225 -19.43 13.97 -42.94
C GLY A 225 -18.06 13.69 -43.56
N GLU A 226 -18.09 13.26 -44.82
CA GLU A 226 -16.90 12.76 -45.54
C GLU A 226 -15.89 13.87 -45.92
N GLN A 227 -16.29 15.13 -45.82
CA GLN A 227 -15.40 16.27 -46.08
C GLN A 227 -14.51 16.63 -44.88
N SER A 228 -14.76 16.05 -43.70
CA SER A 228 -13.94 16.27 -42.50
C SER A 228 -12.78 15.27 -42.44
N ALA A 229 -11.57 15.75 -42.15
CA ALA A 229 -10.41 14.88 -41.90
C ALA A 229 -10.64 13.90 -40.73
N TYR A 230 -11.49 14.28 -39.77
CA TYR A 230 -12.00 13.40 -38.73
C TYR A 230 -13.50 13.27 -38.90
N ARG A 231 -13.94 12.16 -39.51
CA ARG A 231 -15.35 11.91 -39.82
C ARG A 231 -16.21 11.71 -38.58
N TYR A 232 -15.69 11.10 -37.53
CA TYR A 232 -16.46 10.79 -36.32
C TYR A 232 -16.00 11.60 -35.12
N ARG A 233 -16.97 12.07 -34.33
CA ARG A 233 -16.76 12.72 -33.03
C ARG A 233 -17.48 11.94 -31.94
N TYR A 234 -16.75 11.57 -30.91
CA TYR A 234 -17.27 10.92 -29.70
C TYR A 234 -17.14 11.92 -28.54
N ALA A 235 -18.30 12.39 -28.06
CA ALA A 235 -18.40 13.27 -26.90
C ALA A 235 -18.95 12.50 -25.69
N GLY A 236 -18.86 13.11 -24.51
CA GLY A 236 -19.35 12.49 -23.28
C GLY A 236 -18.39 11.45 -22.70
N LEU A 237 -17.08 11.64 -22.92
CA LEU A 237 -16.01 10.84 -22.34
C LEU A 237 -15.27 11.66 -21.27
N ARG A 238 -14.66 10.97 -20.31
CA ARG A 238 -13.88 11.53 -19.22
C ARG A 238 -12.49 10.91 -19.24
N LEU A 239 -11.45 11.73 -19.20
CA LEU A 239 -10.07 11.24 -19.18
C LEU A 239 -9.74 10.70 -17.78
N LEU A 240 -9.51 9.40 -17.68
CA LEU A 240 -9.00 8.79 -16.46
C LEU A 240 -7.48 8.97 -16.38
N VAL A 241 -6.76 8.57 -17.42
CA VAL A 241 -5.30 8.73 -17.51
C VAL A 241 -4.82 8.60 -18.96
N TYR A 242 -3.75 9.30 -19.30
CA TYR A 242 -2.98 9.07 -20.53
C TYR A 242 -1.60 8.53 -20.19
N ARG A 243 -1.28 7.31 -20.64
CA ARG A 243 0.00 6.65 -20.41
C ARG A 243 0.27 5.61 -21.48
N ASN A 244 1.56 5.35 -21.73
CA ASN A 244 2.02 4.28 -22.63
C ASN A 244 1.36 4.40 -24.03
N ASP A 245 1.33 5.63 -24.55
CA ASP A 245 0.69 6.02 -25.81
C ASP A 245 -0.76 5.53 -25.94
N ARG A 246 -1.50 5.54 -24.82
CA ARG A 246 -2.90 5.13 -24.75
C ARG A 246 -3.69 6.10 -23.88
N TRP A 247 -4.87 6.42 -24.38
CA TRP A 247 -5.94 7.15 -23.71
C TRP A 247 -6.84 6.16 -22.98
N PHE A 248 -6.90 6.27 -21.66
CA PHE A 248 -7.85 5.53 -20.83
C PHE A 248 -9.01 6.47 -20.50
N LEU A 249 -10.17 6.16 -21.06
CA LEU A 249 -11.36 7.01 -21.05
C LEU A 249 -12.52 6.28 -20.37
N LEU A 250 -13.36 7.03 -19.68
CA LEU A 250 -14.59 6.54 -19.08
C LEU A 250 -15.80 7.24 -19.73
N PRO A 251 -16.91 6.54 -19.97
CA PRO A 251 -18.17 7.17 -20.34
C PRO A 251 -18.66 8.10 -19.22
N SER A 252 -19.25 9.24 -19.60
CA SER A 252 -19.77 10.24 -18.65
C SER A 252 -20.92 9.72 -17.78
N GLY A 253 -21.67 8.72 -18.26
CA GLY A 253 -22.70 8.02 -17.49
C GLY A 253 -22.20 6.76 -16.78
N TRP A 254 -20.91 6.65 -16.47
CA TRP A 254 -20.33 5.49 -15.78
C TRP A 254 -21.01 5.15 -14.45
N THR A 255 -21.37 6.17 -13.66
CA THR A 255 -21.88 5.97 -12.30
C THR A 255 -23.26 5.29 -12.32
N GLY A 256 -23.31 4.03 -11.85
CA GLY A 256 -24.56 3.28 -11.67
C GLY A 256 -25.02 2.47 -12.87
N ASP A 257 -24.25 2.43 -13.97
CA ASP A 257 -24.57 1.62 -15.14
C ASP A 257 -23.70 0.33 -15.18
N PRO A 258 -24.29 -0.87 -15.04
CA PRO A 258 -23.57 -2.14 -15.12
C PRO A 258 -22.91 -2.42 -16.48
N ALA A 259 -23.36 -1.75 -17.55
CA ALA A 259 -22.83 -1.90 -18.90
C ALA A 259 -21.70 -0.91 -19.22
N ALA A 260 -21.36 0.02 -18.30
CA ALA A 260 -20.26 0.95 -18.48
C ALA A 260 -18.93 0.20 -18.57
N ARG A 261 -18.09 0.57 -19.56
CA ARG A 261 -16.78 -0.05 -19.80
C ARG A 261 -15.72 1.02 -19.98
N ALA A 262 -14.53 0.74 -19.47
CA ALA A 262 -13.38 1.60 -19.72
C ALA A 262 -12.98 1.43 -21.18
N ILE A 263 -12.71 2.55 -21.84
CA ILE A 263 -12.36 2.62 -23.25
C ILE A 263 -10.88 2.93 -23.33
N VAL A 264 -10.13 2.06 -24.01
CA VAL A 264 -8.69 2.23 -24.21
C VAL A 264 -8.45 2.49 -25.70
N LEU A 265 -7.96 3.67 -26.02
CA LEU A 265 -7.60 4.06 -27.39
C LEU A 265 -6.11 4.32 -27.47
N PRO A 266 -5.36 3.67 -28.36
CA PRO A 266 -3.96 4.03 -28.59
C PRO A 266 -3.89 5.40 -29.26
N ASP A 267 -2.80 6.10 -29.02
CA ASP A 267 -2.51 7.40 -29.62
C ASP A 267 -2.00 7.18 -31.04
N ARG A 268 -2.74 7.66 -32.04
CA ARG A 268 -2.45 7.47 -33.46
C ARG A 268 -2.79 8.76 -34.22
N GLU A 269 -2.16 8.99 -35.36
CA GLU A 269 -2.42 10.18 -36.19
C GLU A 269 -3.88 10.29 -36.68
N THR A 270 -4.59 9.16 -36.78
CA THR A 270 -6.01 9.10 -37.15
C THR A 270 -6.96 9.48 -36.01
N LEU A 271 -6.41 9.75 -34.82
CA LEU A 271 -7.15 10.15 -33.63
C LEU A 271 -6.67 11.52 -33.13
N ARG A 272 -7.63 12.35 -32.73
CA ARG A 272 -7.36 13.59 -32.01
C ARG A 272 -8.21 13.64 -30.77
N VAL A 273 -7.58 13.79 -29.61
CA VAL A 273 -8.28 13.91 -28.33
C VAL A 273 -8.18 15.35 -27.85
N GLU A 274 -9.33 15.99 -27.65
CA GLU A 274 -9.43 17.32 -27.06
C GLU A 274 -9.85 17.20 -25.59
N LEU A 275 -9.11 17.84 -24.70
CA LEU A 275 -9.41 17.88 -23.28
C LEU A 275 -9.99 19.25 -22.91
N ARG A 276 -11.09 19.25 -22.18
CA ARG A 276 -11.72 20.44 -21.63
C ARG A 276 -11.77 20.35 -20.10
N PRO A 277 -11.47 21.44 -19.39
CA PRO A 277 -11.65 21.50 -17.94
C PRO A 277 -13.10 21.27 -17.52
#